data_AF-A0A350T1B9-F1
#
_entry.id   AF-A0A350T1B9-F1
#
_cell.length_a   1.000
_cell.length_b   1.000
_cell.length_c   1.000
_cell.angle_alpha   90.00
_cell.angle_beta   90.00
_cell.angle_gamma   90.00
#
_symmetry.space_group_name_H-M   'P 1'
#
loop_
_entity.id
_entity.type
_entity.pdbx_description
1 polymer ?
#
loop_
_entity_poly.entity_id
_entity_poly.type
_entity_poly.pdbx_seq_one_letter_code
_entity_poly.pdbx_strand_id
1 'polypeptide(L)'
;MESSERLWWQAGVIYQVYPRSFQDTDGDGVGDLRGVIERLDYLDDTLGIDAIWLSPFFPSPMRDFGYDIADYTDVDPLFGDLATFDELVAEAHARNMRIIIDYVPNHCSDQHPWFVEARSSRESAKRDWFIWADPKPDGSPPNNWIGPFGGSTWEWDEPTGQYYLHIFLPEQPDLNWRNPDLRAE
;
A
#
# COMPACT_ATOMS: atom_id res chain seq x y z
N MET A 1 -2.95 -28.19 34.66
CA MET A 1 -2.84 -28.14 33.19
C MET A 1 -2.75 -26.67 32.85
N GLU A 2 -1.53 -26.16 32.71
CA GLU A 2 -1.32 -24.80 32.20
C GLU A 2 -1.78 -24.81 30.74
N SER A 3 -2.95 -24.26 30.49
CA SER A 3 -3.28 -23.78 29.15
C SER A 3 -2.27 -22.69 28.87
N SER A 4 -1.27 -22.95 28.03
CA SER A 4 -0.52 -21.89 27.37
C SER A 4 -1.56 -21.00 26.69
N GLU A 5 -1.85 -19.83 27.27
CA GLU A 5 -2.73 -18.85 26.65
C GLU A 5 -2.19 -18.59 25.24
N ARG A 6 -2.98 -18.94 24.23
CA ARG A 6 -2.62 -18.67 22.84
C ARG A 6 -2.51 -17.17 22.68
N LEU A 7 -1.54 -16.72 21.89
CA LEU A 7 -1.48 -15.31 21.49
C LEU A 7 -2.76 -14.98 20.70
N TRP A 8 -3.27 -13.76 20.84
CA TRP A 8 -4.57 -13.39 20.25
C TRP A 8 -4.65 -13.72 18.75
N TRP A 9 -3.60 -13.44 17.99
CA TRP A 9 -3.55 -13.67 16.54
C TRP A 9 -3.52 -15.16 16.14
N GLN A 10 -3.29 -16.08 17.08
CA GLN A 10 -3.32 -17.53 16.82
C GLN A 10 -4.74 -18.10 16.85
N ALA A 11 -5.70 -17.39 17.43
CA ALA A 11 -7.07 -17.87 17.61
C ALA A 11 -8.14 -16.83 17.24
N GLY A 12 -7.75 -15.56 17.07
CA GLY A 12 -8.67 -14.47 16.81
C GLY A 12 -9.25 -14.48 15.41
N VAL A 13 -10.44 -13.91 15.28
CA VAL A 13 -11.16 -13.74 14.03
C VAL A 13 -10.88 -12.34 13.47
N ILE A 14 -10.35 -12.29 12.25
CA ILE A 14 -10.04 -11.04 11.55
C ILE A 14 -11.13 -10.79 10.51
N TYR A 15 -11.69 -9.58 10.51
CA TYR A 15 -12.60 -9.10 9.47
C TYR A 15 -11.86 -8.15 8.53
N GLN A 16 -11.79 -8.51 7.26
CA GLN A 16 -11.21 -7.62 6.26
C GLN A 16 -12.24 -6.56 5.85
N VAL A 17 -11.81 -5.30 5.90
CA VAL A 17 -12.56 -4.14 5.39
C VAL A 17 -11.82 -3.61 4.17
N TYR A 18 -12.55 -3.51 3.06
CA TYR A 18 -12.12 -2.78 1.87
C TYR A 18 -12.78 -1.38 1.90
N PRO A 19 -12.08 -0.31 2.34
CA PRO A 19 -12.72 0.95 2.74
C PRO A 19 -13.63 1.52 1.66
N ARG A 20 -13.14 1.57 0.42
CA ARG A 20 -13.85 2.09 -0.77
C ARG A 20 -15.26 1.55 -0.98
N SER A 21 -15.58 0.36 -0.48
CA SER A 21 -16.87 -0.29 -0.71
C SER A 21 -17.57 -0.71 0.58
N PHE A 22 -17.11 -0.22 1.74
CA PHE A 22 -17.67 -0.60 3.02
C PHE A 22 -18.87 0.28 3.40
N GLN A 23 -18.64 1.58 3.61
CA GLN A 23 -19.70 2.56 3.83
C GLN A 23 -19.22 3.96 3.51
N ASP A 24 -19.97 4.65 2.64
CA ASP A 24 -19.85 6.06 2.31
C ASP A 24 -20.64 6.90 3.33
N THR A 25 -20.02 7.95 3.88
CA THR A 25 -20.64 8.86 4.85
C THR A 25 -20.73 10.32 4.39
N ASP A 26 -20.06 10.70 3.30
CA ASP A 26 -20.05 12.08 2.79
C ASP A 26 -20.81 12.26 1.47
N GLY A 27 -21.22 11.14 0.84
CA GLY A 27 -22.06 11.09 -0.33
C GLY A 27 -21.30 11.19 -1.66
N ASP A 28 -19.98 11.02 -1.67
CA ASP A 28 -19.17 11.03 -2.88
C ASP A 28 -19.22 9.71 -3.68
N GLY A 29 -19.82 8.65 -3.11
CA GLY A 29 -19.97 7.33 -3.70
C GLY A 29 -18.85 6.34 -3.37
N VAL A 30 -17.90 6.71 -2.52
CA VAL A 30 -16.77 5.89 -2.05
C VAL A 30 -16.85 5.75 -0.53
N GLY A 31 -16.60 4.53 -0.03
CA GLY A 31 -16.55 4.33 1.41
C GLY A 31 -15.29 4.91 2.06
N ASP A 32 -15.44 5.39 3.29
CA ASP A 32 -14.44 6.18 4.03
C ASP A 32 -14.19 5.62 5.44
N LEU A 33 -13.19 6.16 6.16
CA LEU A 33 -12.84 5.69 7.51
C LEU A 33 -13.94 6.00 8.54
N ARG A 34 -14.72 7.07 8.35
CA ARG A 34 -15.87 7.40 9.22
C ARG A 34 -16.94 6.31 9.10
N GLY A 35 -17.17 5.79 7.91
CA GLY A 35 -18.07 4.65 7.66
C GLY A 35 -17.62 3.38 8.38
N VAL A 36 -16.31 3.19 8.55
CA VAL A 36 -15.78 2.07 9.38
C VAL A 36 -16.10 2.30 10.86
N ILE A 37 -15.87 3.52 11.37
CA ILE A 37 -16.18 3.90 12.76
C ILE A 37 -17.67 3.65 13.08
N GLU A 38 -18.57 4.09 12.20
CA GLU A 38 -20.02 3.92 12.37
C GLU A 38 -20.49 2.47 12.42
N ARG A 39 -19.65 1.52 11.99
CA ARG A 39 -19.96 0.08 11.99
C ARG A 39 -19.25 -0.71 13.07
N LEU A 40 -18.44 -0.07 13.93
CA LEU A 40 -17.71 -0.79 14.98
C LEU A 40 -18.63 -1.58 15.92
N ASP A 41 -19.81 -1.05 16.27
CA ASP A 41 -20.77 -1.77 17.11
C ASP A 41 -21.34 -3.02 16.40
N TYR A 42 -21.50 -2.98 15.07
CA TYR A 42 -21.88 -4.17 14.30
C TYR A 42 -20.75 -5.21 14.29
N LEU A 43 -19.52 -4.75 14.06
CA LEU A 43 -18.35 -5.63 14.02
C LEU A 43 -18.06 -6.28 15.38
N ASP A 44 -18.27 -5.55 16.48
CA ASP A 44 -18.10 -6.03 17.85
C ASP A 44 -19.32 -6.85 18.32
N ASP A 45 -20.48 -6.21 18.56
CA ASP A 45 -21.60 -6.86 19.25
C ASP A 45 -22.29 -7.94 18.39
N THR A 46 -22.32 -7.77 17.06
CA THR A 46 -23.04 -8.69 16.17
C THR A 46 -22.13 -9.80 15.64
N LEU A 47 -20.95 -9.44 15.14
CA LEU A 47 -20.03 -10.42 14.58
C LEU A 47 -19.06 -11.02 15.62
N GLY A 48 -18.70 -10.27 16.66
CA GLY A 48 -17.79 -10.72 17.71
C GLY A 48 -16.36 -10.93 17.21
N ILE A 49 -15.86 -10.01 16.38
CA ILE A 49 -14.51 -10.13 15.79
C ILE A 49 -13.43 -9.65 16.77
N ASP A 50 -12.20 -10.13 16.57
CA ASP A 50 -11.04 -9.72 17.38
C ASP A 50 -10.21 -8.62 16.72
N ALA A 51 -10.25 -8.53 15.38
CA ALA A 51 -9.48 -7.53 14.65
C ALA A 51 -10.10 -7.15 13.30
N ILE A 52 -9.82 -5.91 12.89
CA ILE A 52 -10.12 -5.39 11.55
C ILE A 52 -8.80 -5.37 10.77
N TRP A 53 -8.82 -5.89 9.54
CA TRP A 53 -7.74 -5.68 8.56
C TRP A 53 -8.23 -4.70 7.49
N LEU A 54 -7.62 -3.53 7.44
CA LEU A 54 -7.92 -2.50 6.44
C LEU A 54 -7.05 -2.71 5.20
N SER A 55 -7.68 -2.81 4.04
CA SER A 55 -7.01 -2.57 2.76
C SER A 55 -6.51 -1.11 2.66
N PRO A 56 -5.61 -0.78 1.71
CA PRO A 56 -4.91 0.51 1.69
C PRO A 56 -5.84 1.73 1.71
N PHE A 57 -5.46 2.71 2.51
CA PHE A 57 -6.11 4.02 2.62
C PHE A 57 -5.10 5.19 2.59
N PHE A 58 -3.85 4.90 2.22
CA PHE A 58 -2.78 5.88 2.08
C PHE A 58 -2.98 6.74 0.83
N PRO A 59 -2.40 7.96 0.78
CA PRO A 59 -2.39 8.78 -0.42
C PRO A 59 -1.94 7.99 -1.64
N SER A 60 -2.77 7.98 -2.67
CA SER A 60 -2.55 7.19 -3.87
C SER A 60 -3.21 7.84 -5.08
N PRO A 61 -2.61 7.75 -6.28
CA PRO A 61 -3.29 8.10 -7.52
C PRO A 61 -4.47 7.16 -7.86
N MET A 62 -4.67 6.10 -7.07
CA MET A 62 -5.74 5.11 -7.20
C MET A 62 -5.70 4.35 -8.54
N ARG A 63 -4.52 4.20 -9.16
CA ARG A 63 -4.37 3.38 -10.38
C ARG A 63 -4.61 1.91 -10.11
N ASP A 64 -4.24 1.46 -8.92
CA ASP A 64 -4.52 0.14 -8.37
C ASP A 64 -5.28 0.28 -7.04
N PHE A 65 -6.20 1.24 -6.97
CA PHE A 65 -7.12 1.45 -5.85
C PHE A 65 -6.46 1.50 -4.46
N GLY A 66 -5.29 2.12 -4.35
CA GLY A 66 -4.57 2.32 -3.09
C GLY A 66 -3.32 1.45 -2.92
N TYR A 67 -3.12 0.45 -3.78
CA TYR A 67 -1.89 -0.35 -3.78
C TYR A 67 -0.71 0.37 -4.47
N ASP A 68 -0.96 1.45 -5.19
CA ASP A 68 0.03 2.41 -5.71
C ASP A 68 0.22 3.60 -4.74
N ILE A 69 0.97 3.39 -3.65
CA ILE A 69 1.13 4.38 -2.55
C ILE A 69 2.08 5.53 -2.93
N ALA A 70 1.62 6.77 -2.79
CA ALA A 70 2.40 7.99 -3.01
C ALA A 70 2.94 8.64 -1.73
N ASP A 71 2.37 8.32 -0.56
CA ASP A 71 2.90 8.68 0.77
C ASP A 71 2.51 7.61 1.78
N TYR A 72 3.49 7.01 2.47
CA TYR A 72 3.26 5.94 3.45
C TYR A 72 2.81 6.44 4.83
N THR A 73 2.79 7.76 5.06
CA THR A 73 2.67 8.36 6.40
C THR A 73 1.43 9.22 6.61
N ASP A 74 0.54 9.26 5.63
CA ASP A 74 -0.71 10.02 5.69
C ASP A 74 -1.90 9.16 5.24
N VAL A 75 -3.10 9.73 5.28
CA VAL A 75 -4.36 9.14 4.81
C VAL A 75 -4.78 9.86 3.53
N ASP A 76 -5.24 9.11 2.52
CA ASP A 76 -5.78 9.72 1.31
C ASP A 76 -7.03 10.55 1.67
N PRO A 77 -7.14 11.80 1.20
CA PRO A 77 -8.31 12.64 1.46
C PRO A 77 -9.65 12.01 1.07
N LEU A 78 -9.66 11.05 0.14
CA LEU A 78 -10.84 10.27 -0.23
C LEU A 78 -11.38 9.42 0.93
N PHE A 79 -10.55 9.07 1.91
CA PHE A 79 -10.92 8.23 3.04
C PHE A 79 -11.02 8.99 4.37
N GLY A 80 -10.61 10.27 4.39
CA GLY A 80 -10.59 11.13 5.56
C GLY A 80 -9.20 11.70 5.83
N ASP A 81 -8.77 11.66 7.09
CA ASP A 81 -7.49 12.20 7.54
C ASP A 81 -6.89 11.35 8.69
N LEU A 82 -5.67 11.67 9.09
CA LEU A 82 -4.99 11.01 10.22
C LEU A 82 -5.78 11.11 11.52
N ALA A 83 -6.50 12.20 11.76
CA ALA A 83 -7.31 12.36 12.98
C ALA A 83 -8.49 11.38 13.01
N THR A 84 -9.12 11.15 11.87
CA THR A 84 -10.18 10.14 11.71
C THR A 84 -9.62 8.73 11.88
N PHE A 85 -8.40 8.47 11.40
CA PHE A 85 -7.74 7.18 11.64
C PHE A 85 -7.39 6.97 13.12
N ASP A 86 -6.87 7.99 13.81
CA ASP A 86 -6.61 7.95 15.26
C ASP A 86 -7.90 7.65 16.05
N GLU A 87 -9.02 8.26 15.66
CA GLU A 87 -10.33 7.99 16.24
C GLU A 87 -10.76 6.53 15.99
N LEU A 88 -10.62 6.02 14.77
CA LEU A 88 -10.93 4.62 14.44
C LEU A 88 -10.13 3.65 15.32
N VAL A 89 -8.82 3.89 15.49
CA VAL A 89 -7.97 3.06 16.35
C VAL A 89 -8.43 3.13 17.81
N ALA A 90 -8.71 4.33 18.32
CA ALA A 90 -9.17 4.52 19.69
C ALA A 90 -10.51 3.80 19.96
N GLU A 91 -11.49 3.96 19.07
CA GLU A 91 -12.82 3.38 19.18
C GLU A 91 -12.81 1.85 19.01
N ALA A 92 -11.97 1.31 18.12
CA ALA A 92 -11.77 -0.13 18.00
C ALA A 92 -11.12 -0.71 19.26
N HIS A 93 -10.10 -0.05 19.81
CA HIS A 93 -9.44 -0.47 21.04
C HIS A 93 -10.37 -0.41 22.26
N ALA A 94 -11.27 0.59 22.34
CA ALA A 94 -12.28 0.67 23.39
C ALA A 94 -13.22 -0.55 23.40
N ARG A 95 -13.42 -1.18 22.24
CA ARG A 95 -14.18 -2.42 22.02
C ARG A 95 -13.31 -3.68 22.07
N ASN A 96 -12.06 -3.58 22.51
CA ASN A 96 -11.06 -4.66 22.51
C ASN A 96 -10.74 -5.26 21.13
N MET A 97 -11.18 -4.64 20.03
CA MET A 97 -10.79 -5.01 18.67
C MET A 97 -9.40 -4.44 18.33
N ARG A 98 -8.68 -5.09 17.43
CA ARG A 98 -7.32 -4.69 17.01
C ARG A 98 -7.39 -4.16 15.58
N ILE A 99 -6.52 -3.22 15.22
CA ILE A 99 -6.41 -2.72 13.85
C ILE A 99 -5.13 -3.27 13.22
N ILE A 100 -5.28 -3.92 12.07
CA ILE A 100 -4.22 -4.29 11.15
C ILE A 100 -4.43 -3.48 9.88
N ILE A 101 -3.35 -2.98 9.29
CA ILE A 101 -3.39 -2.25 8.02
C ILE A 101 -2.59 -3.02 6.98
N ASP A 102 -3.03 -2.95 5.72
CA ASP A 102 -2.20 -3.38 4.60
C ASP A 102 -0.91 -2.55 4.56
N TYR A 103 0.20 -3.22 4.24
CA TYR A 103 1.49 -2.58 4.03
C TYR A 103 2.06 -3.08 2.70
N VAL A 104 2.39 -2.15 1.81
CA VAL A 104 2.86 -2.45 0.44
C VAL A 104 4.33 -2.05 0.29
N PRO A 105 5.27 -2.90 0.76
CA PRO A 105 6.71 -2.61 0.72
C PRO A 105 7.38 -2.97 -0.62
N ASN A 106 6.72 -3.69 -1.51
CA ASN A 106 7.36 -4.16 -2.74
C ASN A 106 7.61 -3.03 -3.74
N HIS A 107 6.66 -2.12 -3.87
CA HIS A 107 6.65 -1.01 -4.82
C HIS A 107 5.96 0.20 -4.17
N CYS A 108 6.18 1.38 -4.74
CA CYS A 108 5.39 2.57 -4.47
C CYS A 108 4.81 3.10 -5.78
N SER A 109 4.00 4.16 -5.73
CA SER A 109 3.55 4.88 -6.92
C SER A 109 4.72 5.54 -7.66
N ASP A 110 4.61 5.67 -8.99
CA ASP A 110 5.49 6.51 -9.80
C ASP A 110 5.37 8.02 -9.47
N GLN A 111 4.35 8.42 -8.72
CA GLN A 111 4.20 9.76 -8.16
C GLN A 111 4.83 9.91 -6.76
N HIS A 112 5.29 8.81 -6.14
CA HIS A 112 5.96 8.87 -4.85
C HIS A 112 7.23 9.74 -4.97
N PRO A 113 7.51 10.65 -4.01
CA PRO A 113 8.68 11.54 -4.07
C PRO A 113 10.01 10.81 -4.32
N TRP A 114 10.14 9.59 -3.78
CA TRP A 114 11.29 8.73 -4.03
C TRP A 114 11.49 8.42 -5.51
N PHE A 115 10.44 8.01 -6.23
CA PHE A 115 10.57 7.66 -7.64
C PHE A 115 10.76 8.90 -8.52
N VAL A 116 10.05 9.99 -8.22
CA VAL A 116 10.24 11.27 -8.91
C VAL A 116 11.70 11.73 -8.83
N GLU A 117 12.31 11.63 -7.65
CA GLU A 117 13.72 11.96 -7.45
C GLU A 117 14.65 10.96 -8.16
N ALA A 118 14.40 9.65 -8.05
CA ALA A 118 15.20 8.61 -8.69
C ALA A 118 15.18 8.68 -10.23
N ARG A 119 14.05 9.11 -10.80
CA ARG A 119 13.81 9.27 -12.24
C ARG A 119 14.42 10.56 -12.80
N SER A 120 14.67 11.56 -11.95
CA SER A 120 15.19 12.87 -12.38
C SER A 120 16.60 12.82 -12.99
N SER A 121 17.43 11.84 -12.58
CA SER A 121 18.80 11.66 -13.06
C SER A 121 19.36 10.30 -12.66
N ARG A 122 20.28 9.74 -13.47
CA ARG A 122 21.04 8.53 -13.12
C ARG A 122 21.99 8.74 -11.93
N GLU A 123 22.32 10.00 -11.60
CA GLU A 123 23.18 10.37 -10.47
C GLU A 123 22.38 10.75 -9.20
N SER A 124 21.06 10.54 -9.22
CA SER A 124 20.19 10.85 -8.07
C SER A 124 20.57 10.03 -6.84
N ALA A 125 20.49 10.65 -5.65
CA ALA A 125 20.75 9.95 -4.38
C ALA A 125 19.77 8.79 -4.14
N LYS A 126 18.54 8.90 -4.68
CA LYS A 126 17.53 7.83 -4.62
C LYS A 126 17.53 6.92 -5.86
N ARG A 127 18.49 7.06 -6.78
CA ARG A 127 18.50 6.26 -8.03
C ARG A 127 18.41 4.76 -7.73
N ASP A 128 19.27 4.29 -6.83
CA ASP A 128 19.39 2.88 -6.46
C ASP A 128 18.32 2.40 -5.47
N TRP A 129 17.31 3.23 -5.15
CA TRP A 129 16.14 2.81 -4.39
C TRP A 129 15.15 2.05 -5.28
N PHE A 130 15.30 2.12 -6.61
CA PHE A 130 14.52 1.37 -7.59
C PHE A 130 15.42 0.50 -8.46
N ILE A 131 14.82 -0.45 -9.16
CA ILE A 131 15.56 -1.39 -10.00
C ILE A 131 15.62 -0.84 -11.42
N TRP A 132 16.79 -0.35 -11.83
CA TRP A 132 17.05 0.13 -13.17
C TRP A 132 17.95 -0.82 -13.95
N ALA A 133 17.77 -0.90 -15.27
CA ALA A 133 18.62 -1.69 -16.14
C ALA A 133 18.77 -1.04 -17.52
N ASP A 134 19.96 -1.18 -18.09
CA ASP A 134 20.19 -0.79 -19.48
C ASP A 134 19.42 -1.72 -20.45
N PRO A 135 19.00 -1.20 -21.62
CA PRO A 135 18.41 -2.04 -22.65
C PRO A 135 19.45 -3.05 -23.17
N LYS A 136 18.98 -4.14 -23.79
CA LYS A 136 19.85 -5.01 -24.60
C LYS A 136 20.38 -4.23 -25.82
N PRO A 137 21.41 -4.73 -26.53
CA PRO A 137 21.96 -4.05 -27.71
C PRO A 137 20.95 -3.79 -28.85
N ASP A 138 19.84 -4.54 -28.90
CA ASP A 138 18.75 -4.36 -29.85
C ASP A 138 17.65 -3.39 -29.35
N GLY A 139 17.85 -2.77 -28.18
CA GLY A 139 16.88 -1.89 -27.53
C GLY A 139 15.83 -2.61 -26.70
N SER A 140 15.79 -3.94 -26.67
CA SER A 140 14.75 -4.68 -25.95
C SER A 140 14.99 -4.73 -24.42
N PRO A 141 13.96 -5.07 -23.61
CA PRO A 141 14.09 -5.22 -22.17
C PRO A 141 15.22 -6.18 -21.73
N PRO A 142 15.79 -5.96 -20.52
CA PRO A 142 16.97 -6.68 -20.04
C PRO A 142 16.73 -8.18 -19.85
N ASN A 143 15.48 -8.61 -19.59
CA ASN A 143 15.09 -10.01 -19.54
C ASN A 143 13.66 -10.22 -20.08
N ASN A 144 13.12 -11.43 -19.97
CA ASN A 144 11.81 -11.83 -20.49
C ASN A 144 10.73 -11.95 -19.40
N TRP A 145 10.89 -11.28 -18.26
CA TRP A 145 9.91 -11.33 -17.18
C TRP A 145 8.58 -10.69 -17.58
N ILE A 146 7.49 -11.36 -17.22
CA ILE A 146 6.11 -10.98 -17.54
C ILE A 146 5.36 -10.79 -16.23
N GLY A 147 4.66 -9.66 -16.10
CA GLY A 147 3.93 -9.31 -14.89
C GLY A 147 2.54 -9.95 -14.84
N PRO A 148 1.92 -10.08 -13.66
CA PRO A 148 0.53 -10.54 -13.50
C PRO A 148 -0.50 -9.73 -14.30
N PHE A 149 -0.25 -8.45 -14.59
CA PHE A 149 -1.14 -7.61 -15.41
C PHE A 149 -0.87 -7.69 -16.92
N GLY A 150 0.05 -8.57 -17.32
CA GLY A 150 0.41 -8.81 -18.72
C GLY A 150 1.46 -7.83 -19.23
N GLY A 151 2.17 -8.23 -20.29
CA GLY A 151 3.26 -7.43 -20.86
C GLY A 151 4.60 -7.61 -20.15
N SER A 152 5.59 -6.81 -20.54
CA SER A 152 6.90 -6.80 -19.87
C SER A 152 6.77 -6.19 -18.48
N THR A 153 7.64 -6.61 -17.57
CA THR A 153 7.83 -5.95 -16.26
C THR A 153 8.86 -4.81 -16.30
N TRP A 154 9.24 -4.39 -17.50
CA TRP A 154 10.24 -3.35 -17.72
C TRP A 154 9.64 -2.24 -18.54
N GLU A 155 9.55 -1.06 -17.94
CA GLU A 155 9.04 0.15 -18.59
C GLU A 155 10.20 1.07 -18.96
N TRP A 156 10.18 1.60 -20.18
CA TRP A 156 11.27 2.43 -20.69
C TRP A 156 11.15 3.86 -20.16
N ASP A 157 12.23 4.36 -19.57
CA ASP A 157 12.33 5.75 -19.15
C ASP A 157 13.19 6.56 -20.13
N GLU A 158 12.53 7.29 -21.04
CA GLU A 158 13.22 8.13 -22.04
C GLU A 158 14.22 9.13 -21.43
N PRO A 159 13.90 9.86 -20.34
CA PRO A 159 14.83 10.82 -19.73
C PRO A 159 16.17 10.22 -19.30
N THR A 160 16.18 9.00 -18.77
CA THR A 160 17.41 8.36 -18.28
C THR A 160 17.97 7.28 -19.21
N GLY A 161 17.24 6.91 -20.26
CA GLY A 161 17.66 5.91 -21.23
C GLY A 161 17.82 4.52 -20.62
N GLN A 162 17.01 4.19 -19.62
CA GLN A 162 17.02 2.90 -18.93
C GLN A 162 15.60 2.37 -18.76
N TYR A 163 15.49 1.07 -18.58
CA TYR A 163 14.26 0.45 -18.07
C TYR A 163 14.23 0.53 -16.55
N TYR A 164 13.04 0.71 -15.96
CA TYR A 164 12.79 0.41 -14.55
C TYR A 164 11.90 -0.82 -14.42
N LEU A 165 12.08 -1.58 -13.34
CA LEU A 165 11.24 -2.74 -13.04
C LEU A 165 9.89 -2.28 -12.46
N HIS A 166 8.82 -2.87 -12.96
CA HIS A 166 7.49 -2.86 -12.36
C HIS A 166 6.89 -4.26 -12.51
N ILE A 167 6.69 -4.97 -11.40
CA ILE A 167 6.07 -6.30 -11.45
C ILE A 167 4.58 -6.15 -11.77
N PHE A 168 3.94 -5.10 -11.27
CA PHE A 168 2.52 -4.82 -11.42
C PHE A 168 2.30 -3.74 -12.50
N LEU A 169 1.55 -2.67 -12.20
CA LEU A 169 1.33 -1.58 -13.16
C LEU A 169 2.63 -0.83 -13.44
N PRO A 170 2.79 -0.21 -14.63
CA PRO A 170 3.89 0.71 -14.88
C PRO A 170 3.99 1.83 -13.82
N GLU A 171 2.85 2.28 -13.30
CA GLU A 171 2.76 3.25 -12.20
C GLU A 171 3.18 2.70 -10.82
N GLN A 172 3.62 1.43 -10.73
CA GLN A 172 4.08 0.77 -9.50
C GLN A 172 5.55 0.31 -9.63
N PRO A 173 6.53 1.25 -9.73
CA PRO A 173 7.94 0.92 -9.80
C PRO A 173 8.41 0.15 -8.55
N ASP A 174 9.08 -0.97 -8.78
CA ASP A 174 9.56 -1.86 -7.72
C ASP A 174 10.74 -1.27 -6.95
N LEU A 175 10.65 -1.36 -5.63
CA LEU A 175 11.68 -0.96 -4.69
C LEU A 175 12.84 -1.96 -4.69
N ASN A 176 14.06 -1.45 -4.70
CA ASN A 176 15.28 -2.24 -4.68
C ASN A 176 15.67 -2.62 -3.25
N TRP A 177 15.06 -3.69 -2.72
CA TRP A 177 15.33 -4.24 -1.38
C TRP A 177 16.79 -4.67 -1.11
N ARG A 178 17.67 -4.62 -2.12
CA ARG A 178 19.11 -4.82 -1.93
C ARG A 178 19.78 -3.59 -1.31
N ASN A 179 19.23 -2.40 -1.53
CA ASN A 179 19.76 -1.13 -1.04
C ASN A 179 19.55 -1.00 0.49
N PRO A 180 20.61 -0.80 1.30
CA PRO A 180 20.49 -0.70 2.74
C PRO A 180 19.81 0.58 3.23
N ASP A 181 19.94 1.70 2.50
CA ASP A 181 19.35 2.98 2.89
C ASP A 181 17.84 2.92 2.71
N LEU A 182 17.36 2.34 1.60
CA LEU A 182 15.94 2.07 1.38
C LEU A 182 15.34 1.15 2.46
N ARG A 183 16.09 0.16 2.94
CA ARG A 183 15.61 -0.74 4.01
C ARG A 183 15.55 -0.05 5.38
N ALA A 184 16.28 1.03 5.56
CA ALA A 184 16.39 1.75 6.82
C ALA A 184 15.36 2.89 6.94
N GLU A 185 14.89 3.39 5.80
CA GLU A 185 13.74 4.31 5.68
C GLU A 185 12.43 3.59 6.01
#